data_AF-A0A966IL96-F1
#
_entry.id   AF-A0A966IL96-F1
#
_cell.length_a   1.000
_cell.length_b   1.000
_cell.length_c   1.000
_cell.angle_alpha   90.00
_cell.angle_beta   90.00
_cell.angle_gamma   90.00
#
_symmetry.space_group_name_H-M   'P 1'
#
loop_
_entity.id
_entity.type
_entity.pdbx_description
1 polymer ?
#
loop_
_entity_poly.entity_id
_entity_poly.type
_entity_poly.pdbx_seq_one_letter_code
_entity_poly.pdbx_strand_id
1 'polypeptide(L)' 'MTSRIAFQGALGAYSHEACVAYRPDMEPFPCKTFGDVLRAVRDSDAELAMLPVENSSYGRVA' A
#
# COMPACT_ATOMS: atom_id res chain seq x y z
N MET A 1 15.55 12.16 -1.59
CA MET A 1 15.12 11.14 -0.61
C MET A 1 13.85 10.53 -1.18
N THR A 2 13.83 9.21 -1.42
CA THR A 2 12.65 8.53 -1.93
C THR A 2 11.72 8.23 -0.76
N SER A 3 10.51 8.80 -0.78
CA SER A 3 9.49 8.52 0.23
C SER A 3 8.85 7.16 -0.06
N ARG A 4 8.67 6.32 0.97
CA ARG A 4 8.10 4.97 0.83
C ARG A 4 6.59 4.99 1.02
N ILE A 5 5.86 4.16 0.26
CA ILE A 5 4.41 3.97 0.39
C ILE A 5 4.06 2.49 0.66
N ALA A 6 3.50 2.21 1.84
CA ALA A 6 3.16 0.87 2.27
C ALA A 6 1.87 0.36 1.60
N PHE A 7 1.83 -0.91 1.22
CA PHE A 7 0.61 -1.55 0.72
C PHE A 7 0.58 -3.04 1.10
N GLN A 8 -0.62 -3.62 1.17
CA GLN A 8 -0.76 -5.05 1.47
C GLN A 8 -0.62 -5.86 0.18
N GLY A 9 0.24 -6.88 0.19
CA GLY A 9 0.45 -7.79 -0.94
C GLY A 9 1.91 -7.86 -1.39
N ALA A 10 2.10 -8.26 -2.64
CA ALA A 10 3.41 -8.41 -3.28
C ALA A 10 3.56 -7.42 -4.44
N LEU A 11 4.81 -7.20 -4.88
CA LEU A 11 5.09 -6.47 -6.12
C LEU A 11 4.34 -7.14 -7.28
N GLY A 12 3.65 -6.32 -8.07
CA GLY A 12 2.77 -6.76 -9.16
C GLY A 12 1.30 -6.96 -8.77
N ALA A 13 0.92 -6.83 -7.49
CA ALA A 13 -0.49 -6.81 -7.09
C ALA A 13 -1.20 -5.51 -7.54
N TYR A 14 -2.54 -5.51 -7.55
CA TYR A 14 -3.32 -4.31 -7.88
C TYR A 14 -2.98 -3.10 -6.99
N SER A 15 -2.70 -3.31 -5.70
CA SER A 15 -2.27 -2.23 -4.82
C SER A 15 -0.86 -1.73 -5.13
N HIS A 16 0.03 -2.57 -5.65
CA HIS A 16 1.33 -2.13 -6.17
C HIS A 16 1.14 -1.24 -7.41
N GLU A 17 0.29 -1.67 -8.34
CA GLU A 17 -0.07 -0.88 -9.52
C GLU A 17 -0.67 0.47 -9.13
N ALA A 18 -1.57 0.51 -8.13
CA ALA A 18 -2.12 1.75 -7.60
C ALA A 18 -1.04 2.68 -7.00
N CYS A 19 -0.05 2.14 -6.28
CA CYS A 19 1.08 2.94 -5.80
C CYS A 19 1.84 3.58 -6.97
N VAL A 20 2.19 2.79 -7.99
CA VAL A 20 2.94 3.29 -9.16
C VAL A 20 2.12 4.31 -9.97
N ALA A 21 0.81 4.10 -10.11
CA ALA A 21 -0.06 4.98 -10.90
C ALA A 21 -0.34 6.32 -10.21
N TYR A 22 -0.58 6.33 -8.90
CA TYR A 22 -1.03 7.52 -8.17
C TYR A 22 0.06 8.19 -7.34
N ARG A 23 1.18 7.50 -7.07
CA ARG A 23 2.36 8.00 -6.35
C ARG A 23 3.66 7.54 -7.03
N PRO A 24 3.88 7.93 -8.31
CA PRO A 24 5.05 7.50 -9.08
C PRO A 24 6.39 8.00 -8.51
N ASP A 25 6.35 9.00 -7.63
CA ASP A 25 7.48 9.58 -6.91
C ASP A 25 7.85 8.81 -5.63
N MET A 26 7.05 7.82 -5.23
CA MET A 26 7.24 7.04 -4.01
C MET A 26 7.67 5.59 -4.31
N GLU A 27 8.51 5.03 -3.43
CA GLU A 27 8.95 3.64 -3.52
C GLU A 27 7.91 2.71 -2.88
N PRO A 28 7.34 1.73 -3.61
CA PRO A 28 6.36 0.81 -3.05
C PRO A 28 6.96 -0.11 -1.98
N PHE A 29 6.30 -0.19 -0.82
CA PHE A 29 6.73 -0.96 0.34
C PHE A 29 5.73 -2.10 0.66
N PRO A 30 5.97 -3.34 0.17
CA PRO A 30 5.03 -4.44 0.34
C PRO A 30 4.97 -4.95 1.79
N CYS A 31 3.75 -5.19 2.28
CA CYS A 31 3.46 -5.69 3.62
C CYS A 31 2.56 -6.94 3.55
N LYS A 32 2.66 -7.82 4.54
CA LYS A 32 1.90 -9.10 4.55
C LYS A 32 0.43 -8.88 4.88
N THR A 33 0.13 -8.02 5.84
CA THR A 33 -1.24 -7.77 6.34
C THR A 33 -1.57 -6.28 6.36
N PHE A 34 -2.85 -5.93 6.49
CA PHE A 34 -3.26 -4.53 6.72
C PHE A 34 -2.69 -3.97 8.02
N GLY A 35 -2.59 -4.79 9.08
CA GLY A 35 -1.95 -4.40 10.32
C GLY A 35 -0.48 -4.02 10.14
N ASP A 36 0.25 -4.75 9.27
CA ASP A 36 1.64 -4.43 8.94
C ASP A 36 1.75 -3.11 8.17
N VAL A 37 0.83 -2.82 7.24
CA VAL A 37 0.77 -1.53 6.51
C VAL A 37 0.57 -0.36 7.47
N LEU A 38 -0.39 -0.48 8.39
CA LEU A 38 -0.66 0.55 9.38
C LEU A 38 0.52 0.75 10.35
N ARG A 39 1.18 -0.35 10.74
CA ARG A 39 2.41 -0.27 11.53
C ARG A 39 3.53 0.43 10.78
N ALA A 40 3.72 0.13 9.49
CA ALA A 40 4.77 0.76 8.69
C ALA A 40 4.64 2.29 8.66
N VAL A 41 3.41 2.81 8.55
CA VAL A 41 3.19 4.26 8.62
C VAL A 41 3.41 4.80 10.04
N ARG A 42 2.86 4.13 11.05
CA ARG A 42 3.00 4.55 12.46
C ARG A 42 4.45 4.60 12.92
N ASP A 43 5.25 3.62 12.50
CA ASP A 43 6.65 3.47 12.90
C ASP A 43 7.59 4.26 11.97
N SER A 44 7.04 5.04 11.02
CA SER A 44 7.76 5.87 10.03
C SER A 44 8.65 5.08 9.05
N ASP A 45 8.38 3.78 8.88
CA ASP A 45 8.95 2.97 7.80
C ASP A 45 8.36 3.36 6.43
N ALA A 46 7.14 3.86 6.39
CA ALA A 46 6.53 4.44 5.20
C ALA A 46 5.89 5.79 5.54
N GLU A 47 5.90 6.71 4.59
CA GLU A 47 5.26 8.01 4.78
C GLU A 47 3.74 7.91 4.59
N LEU A 48 3.29 7.02 3.69
CA LEU A 48 1.89 6.81 3.35
C LEU A 48 1.55 5.33 3.22
N ALA A 49 0.25 5.04 3.18
CA ALA A 49 -0.29 3.72 2.89
C ALA A 49 -1.29 3.78 1.72
N MET A 50 -1.29 2.74 0.89
CA MET A 50 -2.26 2.49 -0.17
C MET A 50 -3.02 1.20 0.14
N LEU A 51 -4.30 1.33 0.52
CA LEU A 51 -5.16 0.20 0.89
C LEU A 51 -6.46 0.22 0.06
N PRO A 52 -6.88 -0.92 -0.51
CA PRO A 52 -8.18 -1.01 -1.18
C PRO A 52 -9.31 -1.04 -0.14
N VAL A 53 -10.33 -0.19 -0.33
CA VAL A 53 -11.50 -0.13 0.56
C VAL A 53 -12.66 -0.97 0.04
N GLU A 54 -12.86 -0.99 -1.28
CA GLU A 54 -13.95 -1.72 -1.94
C GLU A 54 -13.44 -2.44 -3.21
N ASN A 55 -14.04 -3.59 -3.50
CA ASN A 55 -13.81 -4.37 -4.69
C ASN A 55 -15.17 -4.72 -5.33
N SER A 56 -15.35 -4.45 -6.62
CA SER A 56 -16.64 -4.67 -7.30
C SER A 56 -17.05 -6.15 -7.42
N SER A 57 -16.11 -7.09 -7.33
CA SER A 57 -16.38 -8.53 -7.37
C SER A 57 -16.64 -9.14 -6.00
N TYR A 58 -16.07 -8.58 -4.93
CA TYR A 58 -16.06 -9.19 -3.60
C TYR A 58 -16.55 -8.27 -2.45
N GLY A 59 -16.97 -7.04 -2.74
CA GLY A 59 -17.50 -6.10 -1.76
C GLY A 59 -16.42 -5.32 -1.00
N ARG A 60 -16.76 -4.84 0.21
CA ARG A 60 -15.82 -4.11 1.09
C ARG A 60 -14.64 -4.98 1.51
N VAL A 61 -13.45 -4.39 1.48
CA VAL A 61 -12.17 -5.07 1.73
C VAL A 61 -11.51 -4.62 3.04
N ALA A 62 -11.66 -3.33 3.41
CA ALA A 62 -11.03 -2.72 4.58
C ALA A 62 -12.05 -2.12 5.54
#